data_AF-A0A1G1CDT9-F1
#
_entry.id   AF-A0A1G1CDT9-F1
#
_cell.length_a   1.000
_cell.length_b   1.000
_cell.length_c   1.000
_cell.angle_alpha   90.00
_cell.angle_beta   90.00
_cell.angle_gamma   90.00
#
_symmetry.space_group_name_H-M   'P 1'
#
loop_
_entity.id
_entity.type
_entity.pdbx_description
1 polymer ?
#
loop_
_entity_poly.entity_id
_entity_poly.type
_entity_poly.pdbx_seq_one_letter_code
_entity_poly.pdbx_strand_id
1 'polypeptide(L)'
;MALPTFSSQSDDFNTAIGLTNPNMSTLGGIVNTIMTYLIPIGGLVLLVMIISGGITMMTAISDPKAAEAGKQRVTSALIGFIILFAAYWIVQLLEIVLGVNILQG
;
A
#
# COMPACT_ATOMS: atom_id res chain seq x y z
N MET A 1 40.93 -3.70 -16.78
CA MET A 1 40.13 -2.65 -16.10
C MET A 1 38.76 -2.66 -16.76
N ALA A 2 37.77 -3.28 -16.13
CA ALA A 2 36.39 -3.26 -16.62
C ALA A 2 35.71 -2.00 -16.08
N LEU A 3 35.09 -1.22 -16.98
CA LEU A 3 34.29 -0.06 -16.58
C LEU A 3 33.07 -0.55 -15.80
N PRO A 4 32.69 0.07 -14.67
CA PRO A 4 31.38 -0.19 -14.07
C PRO A 4 30.31 0.25 -15.07
N THR A 5 29.56 -0.71 -15.62
CA THR A 5 28.41 -0.45 -16.47
C THR A 5 27.24 -0.01 -15.60
N PHE A 6 26.54 1.06 -16.00
CA PHE A 6 25.41 1.67 -15.30
C PHE A 6 24.17 0.75 -15.09
N SER A 7 24.28 -0.54 -15.43
CA SER A 7 23.19 -1.53 -15.32
C SER A 7 22.88 -1.94 -13.88
N SER A 8 23.86 -1.90 -12.96
CA SER A 8 23.62 -2.28 -11.55
C SER A 8 22.67 -1.31 -10.83
N GLN A 9 22.67 -0.03 -11.20
CA GLN A 9 21.84 0.98 -10.52
C GLN A 9 20.35 0.89 -10.92
N SER A 10 20.04 0.45 -12.15
CA SER A 10 18.66 0.17 -12.53
C SER A 10 18.13 -1.07 -11.81
N ASP A 11 18.96 -2.08 -11.60
CA ASP A 11 18.57 -3.30 -10.88
C ASP A 11 18.35 -3.04 -9.39
N ASP A 12 19.11 -2.13 -8.78
CA ASP A 12 18.90 -1.68 -7.40
C ASP A 12 17.61 -0.87 -7.23
N PHE A 13 17.32 0.03 -8.17
CA PHE A 13 16.04 0.74 -8.19
C PHE A 13 14.88 -0.21 -8.40
N ASN A 14 15.03 -1.13 -9.34
CA ASN A 14 14.04 -2.13 -9.72
C ASN A 14 13.77 -3.12 -8.55
N THR A 15 14.78 -3.47 -7.78
CA THR A 15 14.64 -4.24 -6.52
C THR A 15 14.03 -3.37 -5.40
N ALA A 16 14.41 -2.10 -5.30
CA ALA A 16 13.86 -1.13 -4.34
C ALA A 16 12.45 -0.62 -4.68
N ILE A 17 11.93 -0.93 -5.87
CA ILE A 17 10.52 -0.78 -6.29
C ILE A 17 9.84 -2.14 -6.56
N GLY A 18 10.52 -3.27 -6.29
CA GLY A 18 9.98 -4.62 -6.33
C GLY A 18 9.74 -5.26 -7.70
N LEU A 19 10.16 -4.64 -8.81
CA LEU A 19 9.94 -5.17 -10.16
C LEU A 19 10.94 -6.29 -10.57
N THR A 20 12.05 -6.50 -9.84
CA THR A 20 13.03 -7.60 -10.06
C THR A 20 13.24 -8.37 -8.76
N ASN A 21 12.37 -9.34 -8.48
CA ASN A 21 12.62 -10.31 -7.42
C ASN A 21 12.69 -11.72 -8.03
N PRO A 22 13.84 -12.42 -8.00
CA PRO A 22 14.05 -13.71 -8.68
C PRO A 22 13.29 -14.90 -8.05
N ASN A 23 12.47 -14.67 -7.02
CA ASN A 23 11.68 -15.71 -6.33
C ASN A 23 10.24 -15.83 -6.86
N MET A 24 10.06 -15.73 -8.19
CA MET A 24 8.78 -15.87 -8.89
C MET A 24 8.23 -17.31 -8.93
N SER A 25 8.87 -18.27 -8.25
CA SER A 25 8.41 -19.68 -8.21
C SER A 25 7.55 -20.04 -6.99
N THR A 26 7.18 -19.08 -6.13
CA THR A 26 6.25 -19.34 -5.02
C THR A 26 5.23 -18.20 -4.93
N LEU A 27 3.94 -18.54 -4.83
CA LEU A 27 2.83 -17.58 -4.66
C LEU A 27 3.10 -16.53 -3.57
N GLY A 28 3.83 -16.91 -2.51
CA GLY A 28 4.24 -16.01 -1.44
C GLY A 28 5.16 -14.85 -1.87
N GLY A 29 6.04 -15.04 -2.86
CA GLY A 29 6.96 -13.99 -3.32
C GLY A 29 6.24 -12.85 -4.05
N ILE A 30 5.24 -13.18 -4.87
CA ILE A 30 4.41 -12.19 -5.59
C ILE A 30 3.53 -11.42 -4.61
N VAL A 31 2.93 -12.13 -3.64
CA VAL A 31 2.11 -11.51 -2.60
C VAL A 31 2.93 -10.56 -1.73
N ASN A 32 4.15 -10.94 -1.35
CA ASN A 32 5.03 -10.09 -0.54
C ASN A 32 5.44 -8.80 -1.25
N THR A 33 5.86 -8.88 -2.51
CA THR A 33 6.18 -7.69 -3.31
C THR A 33 4.98 -6.77 -3.42
N ILE A 34 3.78 -7.29 -3.69
CA ILE A 34 2.57 -6.45 -3.73
C ILE A 34 2.30 -5.81 -2.37
N MET A 35 2.39 -6.56 -1.27
CA MET A 35 2.08 -6.05 0.06
C MET A 35 3.05 -4.96 0.53
N THR A 36 4.35 -5.09 0.26
CA THR A 36 5.36 -4.10 0.68
C THR A 36 5.16 -2.74 -0.01
N TYR A 37 4.63 -2.70 -1.24
CA TYR A 37 4.24 -1.44 -1.90
C TYR A 37 2.83 -1.00 -1.53
N LEU A 38 1.89 -1.93 -1.39
CA LEU A 38 0.48 -1.61 -1.20
C LEU A 38 0.20 -0.99 0.17
N ILE A 39 0.92 -1.40 1.22
CA ILE A 39 0.76 -0.82 2.56
C ILE A 39 1.16 0.67 2.62
N PRO A 40 2.37 1.09 2.23
CA PRO A 40 2.75 2.50 2.25
C PRO A 40 1.95 3.35 1.26
N ILE A 41 1.67 2.83 0.06
CA ILE A 41 0.85 3.54 -0.93
C ILE A 41 -0.60 3.66 -0.45
N GLY A 42 -1.16 2.60 0.12
CA GLY A 42 -2.52 2.59 0.67
C GLY A 42 -2.69 3.55 1.83
N GLY A 43 -1.73 3.59 2.76
CA GLY A 43 -1.71 4.56 3.86
C GLY A 43 -1.61 6.01 3.38
N LEU A 44 -0.77 6.27 2.38
CA LEU A 44 -0.62 7.60 1.78
C LEU A 44 -1.90 8.06 1.07
N VAL A 45 -2.51 7.20 0.26
CA VAL A 45 -3.78 7.49 -0.42
C VAL A 45 -4.90 7.74 0.58
N LEU A 46 -4.96 6.97 1.67
CA LEU A 46 -5.93 7.18 2.75
C LEU A 46 -5.79 8.57 3.37
N LEU A 47 -4.56 8.96 3.69
CA LEU A 47 -4.28 10.28 4.26
C LEU A 47 -4.81 11.39 3.34
N VAL A 48 -4.51 11.31 2.04
CA VAL A 48 -4.98 12.29 1.05
C VAL A 48 -6.51 12.27 0.93
N MET A 49 -7.14 11.10 1.00
CA MET A 49 -8.59 10.96 0.92
C MET A 49 -9.32 11.54 2.15
N ILE A 50 -8.75 11.37 3.35
CA ILE A 50 -9.24 11.99 4.59
C ILE A 50 -9.08 13.51 4.53
N ILE A 51 -7.91 14.00 4.12
CA ILE A 51 -7.66 15.46 4.04
C ILE A 51 -8.60 16.10 3.02
N SER A 52 -8.72 15.53 1.82
CA SER A 52 -9.63 16.05 0.79
C SER A 52 -11.11 15.93 1.19
N GLY A 53 -11.53 14.83 1.84
CA GLY A 53 -12.88 14.66 2.35
C GLY A 53 -13.23 15.63 3.49
N GLY A 54 -12.29 15.85 4.41
CA GLY A 54 -12.43 16.78 5.53
C GLY A 54 -12.49 18.23 5.06
N ILE A 55 -11.62 18.65 4.14
CA ILE A 55 -11.69 19.98 3.53
C ILE A 55 -13.01 20.14 2.78
N THR A 56 -13.44 19.15 2.01
CA THR A 56 -14.73 19.18 1.28
C THR A 56 -15.90 19.38 2.25
N MET A 57 -15.93 18.66 3.36
CA MET A 57 -16.96 18.79 4.41
C MET A 57 -16.97 20.18 5.04
N MET A 58 -15.79 20.80 5.19
CA MET A 58 -15.62 22.13 5.78
C MET A 58 -15.93 23.27 4.79
N THR A 59 -15.69 23.07 3.49
CA THR A 59 -16.08 24.03 2.44
C THR A 59 -17.55 23.93 2.03
N ALA A 60 -18.22 22.83 2.36
CA ALA A 60 -19.61 22.56 2.00
C ALA A 60 -20.67 23.29 2.85
N ILE A 61 -20.30 24.39 3.52
CA ILE A 61 -21.20 25.18 4.39
C ILE A 61 -22.46 25.64 3.64
N SER A 62 -22.35 25.87 2.32
CA SER A 62 -23.43 26.40 1.48
C SER A 62 -24.19 25.34 0.67
N ASP A 63 -23.77 24.07 0.67
CA ASP A 63 -24.42 23.02 -0.13
C ASP A 63 -24.56 21.70 0.66
N PRO A 64 -25.80 21.29 1.03
CA PRO A 64 -26.03 20.08 1.80
C PRO A 64 -25.56 18.81 1.07
N LYS A 65 -25.55 18.79 -0.26
CA LYS A 65 -25.10 17.64 -1.05
C LYS A 65 -23.59 17.43 -0.95
N ALA A 66 -22.82 18.52 -0.96
CA ALA A 66 -21.38 18.47 -0.76
C ALA A 66 -21.02 18.06 0.68
N ALA A 67 -21.82 18.46 1.67
CA ALA A 67 -21.63 18.06 3.06
C ALA A 67 -21.89 16.56 3.25
N GLU A 68 -22.91 16.02 2.59
CA GLU A 68 -23.23 14.59 2.61
C GLU A 68 -22.16 13.76 1.90
N ALA A 69 -21.67 14.22 0.74
CA ALA A 69 -20.55 13.60 0.03
C ALA A 69 -19.25 13.61 0.85
N GLY A 70 -18.97 14.71 1.56
CA GLY A 70 -17.82 14.83 2.47
C GLY A 70 -17.86 13.81 3.60
N LYS A 71 -19.03 13.66 4.26
CA LYS A 71 -19.25 12.63 5.29
C LYS A 71 -19.02 11.23 4.74
N GLN A 72 -19.59 10.92 3.57
CA GLN A 72 -19.45 9.61 2.94
C GLN A 72 -17.98 9.30 2.59
N ARG A 73 -17.21 10.33 2.19
CA ARG A 73 -15.77 10.21 1.90
C ARG A 73 -14.93 9.99 3.15
N VAL A 74 -15.26 10.66 4.26
CA VAL A 74 -14.60 10.43 5.55
C VAL A 74 -14.93 9.03 6.09
N THR A 75 -16.19 8.59 6.00
CA THR A 75 -16.60 7.25 6.42
C THR A 75 -15.90 6.16 5.59
N SER A 76 -15.86 6.29 4.27
CA SER A 76 -15.15 5.33 3.40
C SER A 76 -13.65 5.27 3.68
N ALA A 77 -13.02 6.40 4.00
CA ALA A 77 -11.64 6.43 4.45
C ALA A 77 -11.45 5.73 5.82
N LEU A 78 -12.35 5.93 6.78
CA LEU A 78 -12.32 5.19 8.05
C LEU A 78 -12.44 3.67 7.84
N ILE A 79 -13.34 3.23 6.95
CA ILE A 79 -13.44 1.82 6.56
C ILE A 79 -12.11 1.33 5.96
N GLY A 80 -11.52 2.09 5.03
CA GLY A 80 -10.23 1.73 4.43
C GLY A 80 -9.11 1.58 5.46
N PHE A 81 -9.09 2.44 6.47
CA PHE A 81 -8.12 2.37 7.56
C PHE A 81 -8.28 1.09 8.38
N ILE A 82 -9.51 0.71 8.70
CA ILE A 82 -9.83 -0.54 9.41
C ILE A 82 -9.46 -1.76 8.56
N ILE A 83 -9.68 -1.71 7.25
CA ILE A 83 -9.29 -2.78 6.33
C ILE A 83 -7.77 -2.95 6.30
N LEU A 84 -6.97 -1.89 6.35
CA LEU A 84 -5.51 -2.01 6.44
C LEU A 84 -5.07 -2.73 7.72
N PHE A 85 -5.72 -2.45 8.85
CA PHE A 85 -5.50 -3.18 10.10
C PHE A 85 -5.84 -4.66 9.96
N ALA A 86 -6.98 -4.99 9.34
CA ALA A 86 -7.38 -6.37 9.10
C ALA A 86 -6.43 -7.09 8.12
N ALA A 87 -5.96 -6.39 7.09
CA ALA A 87 -5.01 -6.91 6.11
C ALA A 87 -3.70 -7.31 6.78
N TYR A 88 -3.21 -6.53 7.75
CA TYR A 88 -2.02 -6.90 8.54
C TYR A 88 -2.20 -8.26 9.24
N TRP A 89 -3.35 -8.47 9.88
CA TRP A 89 -3.66 -9.76 10.52
C TRP A 89 -3.75 -10.91 9.51
N ILE A 90 -4.34 -10.67 8.33
CA ILE A 90 -4.42 -11.68 7.27
C ILE A 90 -3.03 -12.05 6.77
N VAL A 91 -2.15 -11.07 6.53
CA VAL A 91 -0.78 -11.32 6.08
C VAL A 91 -0.01 -12.15 7.11
N GLN A 92 -0.13 -11.82 8.40
CA GLN A 92 0.45 -12.61 9.48
C GLN A 92 -0.05 -14.06 9.47
N LEU A 93 -1.34 -14.27 9.20
CA LEU A 93 -1.92 -15.61 9.06
C LEU A 93 -1.38 -16.33 7.82
N LEU A 94 -1.24 -15.64 6.69
CA LEU A 94 -0.71 -16.20 5.45
C LEU A 94 0.75 -16.63 5.62
N GLU A 95 1.58 -15.89 6.34
CA GLU A 95 2.95 -16.31 6.68
C GLU A 95 2.97 -17.63 7.46
N ILE A 96 2.08 -17.78 8.44
CA ILE A 96 1.96 -18.98 9.27
C ILE A 96 1.43 -20.17 8.45
N VAL A 97 0.39 -19.96 7.64
CA VAL A 97 -0.27 -21.03 6.88
C VAL A 97 0.54 -21.49 5.66
N LEU A 98 1.21 -20.55 4.97
CA LEU A 98 2.04 -20.86 3.81
C LEU A 98 3.42 -21.39 4.22
N GLY A 99 3.81 -21.29 5.50
CA GLY A 99 5.09 -21.81 6.03
C GLY A 99 6.33 -21.15 5.43
N VAL A 100 6.16 -20.03 4.71
CA VAL A 100 7.24 -19.25 4.12
C VAL A 100 7.63 -18.17 5.14
N ASN A 101 8.83 -18.29 5.69
CA ASN A 101 9.45 -17.24 6.49
C ASN A 101 9.85 -16.09 5.56
N ILE A 102 8.94 -15.13 5.35
CA ILE A 102 9.18 -13.92 4.55
C ILE A 102 10.13 -12.94 5.28
N LEU A 103 10.40 -13.17 6.57
CA LEU A 103 11.10 -12.24 7.47
C LEU A 103 12.55 -12.63 7.81
N GLN A 104 13.17 -13.56 7.10
CA GLN A 104 14.61 -13.83 7.27
C GLN A 104 15.30 -13.69 5.92
N GLY A 105 16.07 -12.60 5.80
CA GLY A 105 17.03 -12.43 4.70
C GLY A 105 18.12 -13.48 4.71
#